data_AF-A0A3C0ITA8-F1
#
_entry.id   AF-A0A3C0ITA8-F1
#
_cell.length_a   1.000
_cell.length_b   1.000
_cell.length_c   1.000
_cell.angle_alpha   90.00
_cell.angle_beta   90.00
_cell.angle_gamma   90.00
#
_symmetry.space_group_name_H-M   'P 1'
#
loop_
_entity.id
_entity.type
_entity.pdbx_description
1 polymer ?
#
loop_
_entity_poly.entity_id
_entity_poly.type
_entity_poly.pdbx_seq_one_letter_code
_entity_poly.pdbx_strand_id
1 'polypeptide(L)' 'YNFEDAIVINEKVVREDLFTSIHIEEYELEVRDTKLGEEELTPDIPNVSE' A
#
# COMPACT_ATOMS: atom_id res chain seq x y z
N TYR A 1 14.27 -28.49 -15.81
CA TYR A 1 13.76 -27.49 -14.85
C TYR A 1 13.27 -28.20 -13.60
N ASN A 2 14.16 -28.89 -12.89
CA ASN A 2 13.88 -29.40 -11.55
C ASN A 2 15.02 -28.88 -10.68
N PHE A 3 14.86 -27.67 -10.16
CA PHE A 3 15.73 -27.11 -9.13
C PHE A 3 14.83 -26.98 -7.90
N GLU A 4 14.91 -28.01 -7.05
CA GLU A 4 14.19 -28.31 -5.80
C GLU A 4 12.74 -27.82 -5.61
N ASP A 5 12.38 -26.55 -5.82
CA ASP A 5 11.04 -25.97 -5.57
C ASP A 5 10.52 -25.01 -6.67
N ALA A 6 11.05 -25.11 -7.90
CA ALA A 6 10.60 -24.23 -8.98
C ALA A 6 9.21 -24.61 -9.51
N ILE A 7 8.29 -23.63 -9.59
CA ILE A 7 6.99 -23.76 -10.26
C ILE A 7 7.07 -23.07 -11.63
N VAL A 8 6.68 -23.78 -12.68
CA VAL A 8 6.49 -23.21 -14.02
C VAL A 8 5.00 -23.14 -14.32
N ILE A 9 4.51 -21.95 -14.66
CA ILE A 9 3.11 -21.72 -15.03
C ILE A 9 3.00 -21.31 -16.50
N ASN A 10 1.87 -21.64 -17.13
CA ASN A 10 1.59 -21.25 -18.50
C ASN A 10 1.21 -19.76 -18.57
N GLU A 11 1.63 -19.05 -19.63
CA GLU A 11 1.30 -17.63 -19.83
C GLU A 11 -0.21 -17.33 -19.82
N LYS A 12 -1.04 -18.31 -20.21
CA LYS A 12 -2.51 -18.18 -20.15
C LYS A 12 -3.03 -17.82 -18.77
N VAL A 13 -2.34 -18.25 -17.70
CA VAL A 13 -2.73 -17.96 -16.31
C VAL A 13 -2.81 -16.46 -16.04
N VAL A 14 -1.89 -15.69 -16.63
CA VAL A 14 -1.88 -14.22 -16.53
C VAL A 14 -2.93 -13.62 -17.46
N ARG A 15 -3.05 -14.13 -18.69
CA ARG A 15 -3.99 -13.58 -19.69
C ARG A 15 -5.46 -13.75 -19.31
N GLU A 16 -5.77 -14.76 -18.51
CA GLU A 16 -7.12 -15.09 -18.05
C GLU A 16 -7.38 -14.65 -16.59
N ASP A 17 -6.48 -13.89 -15.98
CA ASP A 17 -6.60 -13.34 -14.62
C ASP A 17 -6.88 -14.41 -13.53
N LEU A 18 -6.42 -15.66 -13.74
CA LEU A 18 -6.76 -16.80 -12.87
C LEU A 18 -6.21 -16.68 -11.44
N PHE A 19 -5.09 -15.95 -11.26
CA PHE A 19 -4.47 -15.70 -9.95
C PHE A 19 -4.37 -14.21 -9.63
N THR A 20 -5.31 -13.41 -10.13
CA THR A 20 -5.41 -11.98 -9.80
C THR A 20 -6.14 -11.81 -8.46
N SER A 21 -5.58 -11.00 -7.57
CA SER A 21 -6.17 -10.69 -6.26
C SER A 21 -6.21 -9.18 -6.03
N ILE A 22 -7.16 -8.75 -5.20
CA ILE A 22 -7.28 -7.36 -4.74
C ILE A 22 -6.91 -7.35 -3.27
N HIS A 23 -5.97 -6.47 -2.91
CA HIS A 23 -5.63 -6.18 -1.52
C HIS A 23 -6.11 -4.79 -1.15
N ILE A 24 -6.71 -4.64 0.03
CA ILE A 24 -7.19 -3.37 0.57
C ILE A 24 -6.48 -3.15 1.90
N GLU A 25 -5.87 -1.97 2.03
CA GLU A 25 -5.23 -1.52 3.27
C GLU A 25 -5.93 -0.25 3.75
N GLU A 26 -6.15 -0.16 5.05
CA GLU A 26 -6.77 0.98 5.71
C GLU A 26 -5.73 1.68 6.58
N TYR A 27 -5.66 3.00 6.44
CA TYR A 27 -4.75 3.85 7.20
C TYR A 27 -5.59 4.90 7.93
N GLU A 28 -5.59 4.83 9.25
CA GLU A 28 -6.31 5.77 10.11
C GLU A 28 -5.32 6.74 10.78
N LEU A 29 -5.74 7.99 10.92
CA LEU A 29 -5.04 9.03 11.66
C LEU A 29 -6.07 9.80 12.50
N GLU A 30 -5.65 10.23 13.69
CA GLU A 30 -6.43 11.11 14.54
C GLU A 30 -5.68 12.42 14.75
N VAL A 31 -6.41 13.54 14.71
CA VAL A 31 -5.91 14.86 15.13
C VAL A 31 -6.15 14.99 16.62
N ARG A 32 -5.11 15.31 17.39
CA ARG A 32 -5.18 15.33 18.86
C ARG A 32 -4.96 16.71 19.46
N ASP A 33 -5.71 16.96 20.52
CA ASP A 33 -5.40 18.05 21.44
C ASP A 33 -4.19 17.70 22.31
N THR A 34 -3.13 18.49 22.19
CA THR A 34 -1.94 18.34 23.03
C THR A 34 -1.85 19.48 24.03
N LYS A 35 -0.99 19.32 25.05
CA LYS A 35 -0.71 20.38 26.02
C LYS A 35 -0.07 21.63 25.40
N LEU A 36 0.49 21.51 24.20
CA LEU A 36 1.18 22.58 23.49
C LEU A 36 0.32 23.21 22.39
N GLY A 37 -0.89 22.69 22.16
CA GLY A 37 -1.80 23.12 21.10
C GLY A 37 -2.51 21.92 20.45
N GLU A 38 -3.55 22.22 19.68
CA GLU A 38 -4.25 21.27 18.83
C GLU A 38 -3.39 20.95 17.60
N GLU A 39 -3.36 19.68 17.19
CA GLU A 39 -2.78 19.29 15.90
C GLU A 39 -3.67 19.80 14.74
N GLU A 40 -3.09 20.05 13.56
CA GLU A 40 -3.85 20.56 12.40
C GLU A 40 -3.75 19.61 11.21
N LEU A 41 -4.90 19.25 10.64
CA LEU A 41 -4.95 18.52 9.36
C LEU A 41 -4.91 19.54 8.21
N THR A 42 -3.73 19.76 7.65
CA THR A 42 -3.50 20.75 6.60
C THR A 42 -2.59 20.21 5.49
N PRO A 43 -2.80 20.61 4.22
CA PRO A 43 -1.84 20.35 3.14
C PRO A 43 -0.60 21.25 3.20
N ASP A 44 -0.55 22.27 4.07
CA ASP A 44 0.60 23.15 4.25
C ASP A 44 1.68 22.46 5.11
N ILE A 45 2.54 21.66 4.45
CA ILE A 45 3.57 20.87 5.12
C ILE A 45 4.89 21.65 5.16
N PRO A 46 5.49 21.89 6.33
CA PRO A 46 6.76 22.60 6.40
C PRO A 46 7.88 21.73 5.81
N ASN A 47 8.75 22.36 5.02
CA ASN A 47 9.95 21.75 4.41
C ASN A 47 9.70 20.70 3.32
N VAL A 48 8.48 20.59 2.76
CA VAL A 48 8.30 19.89 1.48
C VAL A 48 8.50 20.86 0.32
N SER A 49 9.12 20.39 -0.76
CA SER A 49 9.18 21.16 -2.00
C SER A 49 7.79 21.17 -2.64
N GLU A 50 7.39 22.34 -3.17
CA GLU A 50 6.19 22.48 -4.00
C GLU A 50 6.26 21.62 -5.27
#